data_AF-A0A8J7YKV8-F1
#
_entry.id   AF-A0A8J7YKV8-F1
#
_cell.length_a   1.000
_cell.length_b   1.000
_cell.length_c   1.000
_cell.angle_alpha   90.00
_cell.angle_beta   90.00
_cell.angle_gamma   90.00
#
_symmetry.space_group_name_H-M   'P 1'
#
loop_
_entity.id
_entity.type
_entity.pdbx_description
1 polymer ?
#
loop_
_entity_poly.entity_id
_entity_poly.type
_entity_poly.pdbx_seq_one_letter_code
_entity_poly.pdbx_strand_id
1 'polypeptide(L)' 'MSTYTVRGSFPARDGPQQFEQEVEAPNEDVATERVYSNFGSQHNLKRTQISIDEVAA' A
#
# COMPACT_ATOMS: atom_id res chain seq x y z
N MET A 1 -11.90 12.44 8.33
CA MET A 1 -11.28 11.51 7.37
C MET A 1 -10.33 12.34 6.54
N SER A 2 -9.15 11.80 6.26
CA SER A 2 -8.13 12.46 5.46
C SER A 2 -7.70 11.51 4.35
N THR A 3 -7.23 12.07 3.25
CA THR A 3 -6.58 11.30 2.19
C THR A 3 -5.11 11.14 2.58
N TYR A 4 -4.58 9.93 2.40
CA TYR A 4 -3.18 9.63 2.59
C TYR A 4 -2.62 9.06 1.29
N THR A 5 -1.44 9.54 0.90
CA THR A 5 -0.64 8.97 -0.18
C THR A 5 0.34 7.96 0.42
N VAL A 6 0.21 6.69 0.03
CA VAL A 6 1.09 5.61 0.48
C VAL A 6 1.96 5.15 -0.68
N ARG A 7 3.28 5.09 -0.45
CA ARG A 7 4.26 4.63 -1.44
C ARG A 7 4.96 3.38 -0.95
N GLY A 8 5.29 2.52 -1.90
CA GLY A 8 5.97 1.28 -1.58
C GLY A 8 6.33 0.46 -2.80
N SER A 9 6.62 -0.81 -2.58
CA SER A 9 6.90 -1.78 -3.63
C SER A 9 6.36 -3.17 -3.33
N PHE A 10 6.16 -3.97 -4.38
CA PHE A 10 5.77 -5.37 -4.29
C PHE A 10 6.49 -6.20 -5.37
N PRO A 11 6.66 -7.52 -5.19
CA PRO A 11 7.31 -8.37 -6.18
C PRO A 11 6.43 -8.49 -7.43
N ALA A 12 6.99 -8.13 -8.58
CA ALA A 12 6.40 -8.35 -9.90
C ALA A 12 7.28 -9.29 -10.73
N ARG A 13 6.83 -9.57 -11.97
CA ARG A 13 7.46 -10.55 -12.85
C ARG A 13 8.92 -10.23 -13.19
N ASP A 14 9.23 -8.96 -13.45
CA ASP A 14 10.55 -8.51 -13.93
C ASP A 14 11.36 -7.78 -12.83
N GLY A 15 10.94 -7.92 -11.56
CA GLY A 15 11.56 -7.28 -10.40
C GLY A 15 10.53 -6.63 -9.47
N PRO A 16 10.97 -5.99 -8.38
CA PRO A 16 10.09 -5.20 -7.52
C PRO A 16 9.46 -4.05 -8.32
N GLN A 17 8.15 -3.92 -8.27
CA GLN A 17 7.41 -2.82 -8.87
C GLN A 17 7.00 -1.82 -7.78
N GLN A 18 7.27 -0.54 -8.03
CA GLN A 18 6.86 0.55 -7.15
C GLN A 18 5.37 0.88 -7.34
N PHE A 19 4.74 1.39 -6.29
CA PHE A 19 3.38 1.91 -6.34
C PHE A 19 3.26 3.20 -5.54
N GLU A 20 2.26 3.99 -5.92
CA GLU A 20 1.74 5.13 -5.17
C GLU A 20 0.21 4.97 -5.14
N GLN A 21 -0.38 5.00 -3.95
CA GLN A 21 -1.81 4.79 -3.77
C GLN A 21 -2.37 5.81 -2.79
N GLU A 22 -3.39 6.54 -3.25
CA GLU A 22 -4.21 7.37 -2.38
C GLU A 22 -5.29 6.54 -1.70
N VAL A 23 -5.46 6.71 -0.39
CA VAL A 23 -6.50 6.06 0.40
C VAL A 23 -7.12 7.02 1.41
N GLU A 24 -8.44 6.98 1.56
CA GLU A 24 -9.11 7.67 2.66
C GLU A 24 -9.00 6.85 3.95
N ALA A 25 -8.50 7.48 5.01
CA ALA A 25 -8.36 6.86 6.31
C ALA A 25 -8.54 7.86 7.47
N PRO A 26 -8.84 7.38 8.69
CA PRO A 26 -8.83 8.21 9.88
C PRO A 26 -7.41 8.56 10.37
N ASN A 27 -6.39 7.76 10.04
CA ASN A 27 -4.98 7.96 10.41
C ASN A 27 -4.05 7.14 9.49
N GLU A 28 -2.73 7.32 9.63
CA GLU A 28 -1.68 6.65 8.84
C GLU A 28 -1.66 5.12 9.01
N ASP A 29 -1.91 4.62 10.21
CA ASP A 29 -1.96 3.17 10.47
C ASP A 29 -3.10 2.51 9.68
N VAL A 30 -4.28 3.14 9.66
CA VAL A 30 -5.43 2.63 8.90
C VAL A 30 -5.22 2.82 7.40
N ALA A 31 -4.51 3.86 6.95
CA ALA A 31 -4.11 4.01 5.56
C ALA A 31 -3.24 2.84 5.09
N THR A 32 -2.25 2.48 5.90
CA THR A 32 -1.36 1.31 5.68
C THR A 32 -2.16 0.00 5.59
N GLU A 33 -3.06 -0.23 6.54
CA GLU A 33 -3.90 -1.43 6.56
C GLU A 33 -4.83 -1.54 5.35
N ARG A 34 -5.34 -0.40 4.85
CA ARG A 34 -6.12 -0.35 3.61
C ARG A 34 -5.29 -0.72 2.40
N VAL A 35 -4.06 -0.24 2.31
CA VAL A 35 -3.13 -0.61 1.22
C VAL A 35 -2.88 -2.12 1.24
N TYR A 36 -2.55 -2.70 2.40
CA TYR A 36 -2.37 -4.15 2.51
C TYR A 36 -3.62 -4.94 2.07
N SER A 37 -4.81 -4.48 2.47
CA SER A 37 -6.07 -5.14 2.12
C SER A 37 -6.40 -5.02 0.63
N ASN A 38 -6.19 -3.83 0.04
CA ASN A 38 -6.45 -3.55 -1.36
C ASN A 38 -5.51 -4.37 -2.26
N PHE A 39 -4.21 -4.35 -1.99
CA PHE A 39 -3.23 -5.11 -2.76
C PHE A 39 -3.41 -6.62 -2.58
N GLY A 40 -3.75 -7.08 -1.38
CA GLY A 40 -4.09 -8.49 -1.14
C GLY A 40 -5.29 -8.94 -1.98
N SER A 41 -6.35 -8.12 -2.05
CA SER A 41 -7.56 -8.42 -2.82
C SER A 41 -7.34 -8.37 -4.34
N GLN A 42 -6.68 -7.32 -4.85
CA GLN A 42 -6.54 -7.07 -6.28
C GLN A 42 -5.41 -7.88 -6.93
N HIS A 43 -4.34 -8.15 -6.20
CA HIS A 43 -3.11 -8.76 -6.73
C HIS A 43 -2.76 -10.11 -6.09
N ASN A 44 -3.60 -10.61 -5.16
CA ASN A 44 -3.35 -11.85 -4.42
C ASN A 44 -1.98 -11.87 -3.70
N LEU A 45 -1.60 -10.72 -3.14
CA LEU A 45 -0.33 -10.54 -2.44
C LEU A 45 -0.49 -10.76 -0.93
N LYS A 46 0.51 -11.40 -0.32
CA LYS A 46 0.61 -11.45 1.15
C LYS A 46 1.15 -10.12 1.66
N ARG A 47 0.76 -9.74 2.89
CA ARG A 47 1.29 -8.55 3.58
C ARG A 47 2.82 -8.51 3.60
N THR A 48 3.46 -9.65 3.81
CA THR A 48 4.93 -9.78 3.84
C THR A 48 5.61 -9.57 2.48
N GLN A 49 4.86 -9.55 1.38
CA GLN A 49 5.36 -9.26 0.04
C GLN A 49 5.25 -7.78 -0.31
N ILE A 50 4.57 -6.97 0.50
CA ILE A 50 4.36 -5.55 0.25
C ILE A 50 5.26 -4.77 1.20
N SER A 51 6.17 -3.98 0.66
CA SER A 51 7.01 -3.06 1.43
C SER A 51 6.44 -1.66 1.30
N ILE A 52 6.21 -0.98 2.42
CA ILE A 52 5.75 0.42 2.45
C ILE A 52 6.94 1.27 2.86
N ASP A 53 7.24 2.29 2.06
CA ASP A 53 8.39 3.16 2.23
C ASP A 53 7.98 4.52 2.84
N GLU A 54 6.80 5.02 2.48
CA GLU A 54 6.30 6.33 2.93
C GLU A 54 4.77 6.34 3.06
N VAL A 55 4.27 7.06 4.07
CA VAL A 55 2.86 7.44 4.23
C VAL A 55 2.82 8.95 4.47
N ALA A 56 2.14 9.69 3.59
CA ALA A 56 2.00 11.14 3.67
C ALA A 56 0.52 11.55 3.66
N ALA A 57 0.18 12.62 4.38
CA ALA A 57 -1.19 13.18 4.49
C ALA A 57 -1.40 14.39 3.57
#